data_AF-A0A920MFB5-F1
#
_entry.id   AF-A0A920MFB5-F1
#
_cell.length_a   1.000
_cell.length_b   1.000
_cell.length_c   1.000
_cell.angle_alpha   90.00
_cell.angle_beta   90.00
_cell.angle_gamma   90.00
#
_symmetry.space_group_name_H-M   'P 1'
#
loop_
_entity.id
_entity.type
_entity.pdbx_description
1 polymer ?
#
loop_
_entity_poly.entity_id
_entity_poly.type
_entity_poly.pdbx_seq_one_letter_code
_entity_poly.pdbx_strand_id
1 'polypeptide(L)' 'MRRKSSQILLKKERKPEDKSEVKSLMLNDRGYQSWSLLQRLSQQMMFTSVIDTVERNLDTMIDDLENINRLEA' A
#
# COMPACT_ATOMS: atom_id res chain seq x y z
N MET A 1 -5.18 -11.27 -5.40
CA MET A 1 -5.36 -11.42 -3.94
C MET A 1 -6.83 -11.46 -3.46
N ARG A 2 -7.80 -10.96 -4.23
CA ARG A 2 -9.27 -11.10 -4.01
C ARG A 2 -9.79 -12.54 -3.78
N ARG A 3 -8.96 -13.57 -3.99
CA ARG A 3 -9.34 -14.99 -3.90
C ARG A 3 -9.11 -15.63 -2.52
N LYS A 4 -8.05 -15.26 -1.77
CA LYS A 4 -7.73 -15.93 -0.49
C LYS A 4 -8.56 -15.43 0.70
N SER A 5 -8.78 -14.12 0.78
CA SER A 5 -9.70 -13.54 1.79
C SER A 5 -11.10 -14.13 1.66
N SER A 6 -11.56 -14.31 0.43
CA SER A 6 -12.85 -14.96 0.12
C SER A 6 -12.90 -16.41 0.56
N GLN A 7 -11.81 -17.19 0.44
CA GLN A 7 -11.78 -18.59 0.91
C GLN A 7 -11.90 -18.73 2.43
N ILE A 8 -11.32 -17.80 3.20
CA ILE A 8 -11.42 -17.79 4.67
C ILE A 8 -12.82 -17.36 5.10
N LEU A 9 -13.41 -16.38 4.40
CA LEU A 9 -14.79 -15.96 4.61
C LEU A 9 -15.78 -17.07 4.25
N LEU A 10 -15.51 -17.89 3.22
CA LEU A 10 -16.33 -19.03 2.82
C LEU A 10 -16.33 -20.19 3.82
N LYS A 11 -15.31 -20.31 4.70
CA LYS A 11 -15.30 -21.33 5.77
C LYS A 11 -16.42 -21.11 6.80
N LYS A 12 -16.87 -19.86 6.96
CA LYS A 12 -18.09 -19.57 7.69
C LYS A 12 -19.15 -19.37 6.61
N GLU A 13 -20.18 -20.21 6.54
CA GLU A 13 -21.27 -20.11 5.55
C GLU A 13 -22.17 -18.87 5.77
N ARG A 14 -21.63 -17.78 6.33
CA ARG A 14 -22.29 -16.51 6.57
C ARG A 14 -21.39 -15.35 6.18
N LYS A 15 -22.02 -14.21 5.88
CA LYS A 15 -21.29 -12.96 5.70
C LYS A 15 -20.66 -12.53 7.05
N PRO A 16 -19.53 -11.81 7.02
CA PRO A 16 -18.99 -11.16 8.20
C PRO A 16 -20.01 -10.19 8.78
N GLU A 17 -20.09 -10.13 10.11
CA GLU A 17 -20.96 -9.17 10.79
C GLU A 17 -20.41 -7.74 10.64
N ASP A 18 -19.09 -7.59 10.75
CA ASP A 18 -18.43 -6.30 10.65
C ASP A 18 -16.99 -6.40 10.11
N LYS A 19 -16.34 -5.24 9.97
CA LYS A 19 -14.93 -5.15 9.55
C LYS A 19 -13.97 -5.71 10.62
N SER A 20 -14.36 -5.71 11.90
CA SER A 20 -13.58 -6.25 13.02
C SER A 20 -13.36 -7.75 12.87
N GLU A 21 -14.43 -8.48 12.53
CA GLU A 21 -14.40 -9.92 12.31
C GLU A 21 -13.47 -10.27 11.16
N VAL A 22 -13.57 -9.54 10.04
CA VAL A 22 -12.68 -9.72 8.90
C VAL A 22 -11.22 -9.49 9.31
N LYS A 23 -10.94 -8.41 10.05
CA LYS A 23 -9.60 -8.10 10.54
C LYS A 23 -9.05 -9.23 11.43
N SER A 24 -9.84 -9.70 12.39
CA SER A 24 -9.46 -10.79 13.29
C SER A 24 -9.15 -12.08 12.54
N LEU A 25 -10.00 -12.45 11.57
CA LEU A 25 -9.78 -13.63 10.72
C LEU A 25 -8.50 -13.51 9.88
N MET A 26 -8.27 -12.35 9.27
CA MET A 26 -7.08 -12.11 8.45
C MET A 26 -5.80 -12.07 9.31
N LEU A 27 -5.87 -11.59 10.55
CA LEU A 27 -4.73 -11.57 11.48
C LEU A 27 -4.28 -12.98 11.89
N ASN A 28 -5.22 -13.92 11.98
CA ASN A 28 -4.93 -15.31 12.33
C ASN A 28 -4.53 -16.20 11.14
N ASP A 29 -4.69 -15.73 9.90
CA ASP A 29 -4.32 -16.49 8.71
C ASP A 29 -2.83 -16.33 8.35
N ARG A 30 -2.04 -17.39 8.55
CA ARG A 30 -0.58 -17.36 8.28
C ARG A 30 -0.26 -16.99 6.84
N GLY A 31 -1.04 -17.48 5.87
CA GLY A 31 -0.81 -17.21 4.45
C GLY A 31 -0.99 -15.72 4.11
N TYR A 32 -2.04 -15.11 4.63
CA TYR A 32 -2.31 -13.69 4.52
C TYR A 32 -1.25 -12.87 5.25
N GLN A 33 -0.84 -13.27 6.46
CA GLN A 33 0.20 -12.56 7.22
C GLN A 33 1.51 -12.51 6.44
N SER A 34 2.02 -13.65 5.97
CA SER A 34 3.27 -13.71 5.21
C SER A 34 3.21 -12.89 3.92
N TRP A 35 2.10 -12.98 3.18
CA TRP A 35 1.95 -12.17 1.98
C TRP A 35 1.86 -10.67 2.30
N SER A 36 1.09 -10.28 3.31
CA SER A 36 0.97 -8.87 3.73
C SER A 36 2.33 -8.30 4.14
N LEU A 37 3.17 -9.12 4.78
CA LEU A 37 4.54 -8.76 5.13
C LEU A 37 5.39 -8.55 3.88
N LEU A 38 5.39 -9.50 2.94
CA LEU A 38 6.12 -9.37 1.67
C LEU A 38 5.70 -8.13 0.89
N GLN A 39 4.40 -7.83 0.86
CA GLN A 39 3.88 -6.64 0.21
C GLN A 39 4.36 -5.35 0.89
N ARG A 40 4.35 -5.28 2.23
CA ARG A 40 4.91 -4.14 2.97
C ARG A 40 6.40 -3.94 2.71
N LEU A 41 7.18 -5.03 2.73
CA LEU A 41 8.62 -4.98 2.44
C LEU A 41 8.90 -4.53 1.01
N SER A 42 8.15 -5.04 0.03
CA SER A 42 8.26 -4.61 -1.37
C SER A 42 7.94 -3.12 -1.54
N GLN A 43 6.93 -2.61 -0.85
CA GLN A 43 6.60 -1.18 -0.86
C GLN A 43 7.72 -0.35 -0.22
N GLN A 44 8.26 -0.79 0.93
CA GLN A 44 9.39 -0.11 1.57
C GLN A 44 10.59 -0.05 0.62
N MET A 45 10.95 -1.16 -0.03
CA MET A 45 12.05 -1.18 -0.99
C MET A 45 11.81 -0.24 -2.18
N MET A 46 10.59 -0.21 -2.72
CA MET A 46 10.21 0.72 -3.79
C MET A 46 10.42 2.17 -3.36
N PHE A 47 9.94 2.57 -2.18
CA PHE A 47 10.17 3.92 -1.66
C PHE A 47 11.65 4.20 -1.45
N THR A 48 12.38 3.34 -0.76
CA THR A 48 13.82 3.57 -0.48
C THR A 48 14.66 3.68 -1.74
N SER A 49 14.25 3.04 -2.85
CA SER A 49 14.99 3.12 -4.12
C SER A 49 14.94 4.49 -4.80
N VAL A 50 13.98 5.33 -4.44
CA VAL A 50 13.76 6.64 -5.08
C VAL A 50 14.00 7.83 -4.15
N ILE A 51 14.12 7.62 -2.83
CA ILE A 51 14.27 8.70 -1.83
C ILE A 51 15.46 9.61 -2.17
N ASP A 52 16.67 9.07 -2.29
CA ASP A 52 17.88 9.87 -2.56
C ASP A 52 17.77 10.68 -3.85
N THR A 53 17.16 10.09 -4.88
CA THR A 53 16.97 10.76 -6.17
C THR A 53 15.98 11.91 -6.04
N VAL A 54 14.87 11.71 -5.33
CA VAL A 54 13.88 12.78 -5.10
C VAL A 54 14.50 13.89 -4.26
N GLU A 55 15.18 13.57 -3.17
CA GLU A 55 15.77 14.57 -2.27
C GLU A 55 16.82 15.44 -2.97
N ARG A 56 17.66 14.85 -3.84
CA ARG A 56 18.66 15.60 -4.61
C ARG A 56 18.08 16.54 -5.66
N ASN A 57 16.91 16.21 -6.19
CA ASN A 57 16.28 16.99 -7.27
C ASN A 57 15.12 17.86 -6.78
N LEU A 58 14.80 17.81 -5.48
CA LEU A 58 13.61 18.45 -4.91
C LEU A 58 13.58 19.96 -5.19
N ASP A 59 14.70 20.64 -4.96
CA ASP A 59 14.79 22.08 -5.17
C ASP A 59 14.57 22.45 -6.65
N THR A 60 15.23 21.73 -7.57
CA THR A 60 15.03 21.92 -9.02
C THR A 60 13.58 21.68 -9.44
N MET A 61 12.94 20.64 -8.88
CA MET A 61 11.54 20.34 -9.17
C MET A 61 10.60 21.45 -8.67
N ILE A 62 10.92 22.10 -7.56
CA ILE A 62 10.17 23.26 -7.05
C ILE A 62 10.36 24.46 -7.97
N ASP A 63 11.60 24.76 -8.38
CA ASP A 63 11.91 25.86 -9.29
C ASP A 63 11.19 25.69 -10.64
N ASP A 64 11.18 24.47 -11.18
CA ASP A 64 10.46 24.13 -12.42
C ASP A 64 8.96 24.36 -12.29
N LEU A 65 8.35 23.94 -11.17
CA LEU A 65 6.92 24.16 -10.90
C LEU A 65 6.56 25.64 -10.76
N GLU A 66 7.39 26.43 -10.10
CA GLU A 66 7.19 27.87 -9.99
C GLU A 66 7.27 28.55 -11.36
N ASN A 67 8.24 28.16 -12.19
CA ASN A 67 8.39 28.70 -13.53
C ASN A 67 7.19 28.36 -14.42
N ILE A 68 6.65 27.14 -14.34
CA ILE A 68 5.44 26.75 -15.07
C ILE A 68 4.25 27.63 -14.66
N ASN A 69 4.01 27.81 -13.35
CA ASN A 69 2.90 28.63 -12.86
C ASN A 69 3.00 30.10 -13.29
N ARG A 70 4.22 30.63 -13.48
CA ARG A 70 4.45 31.99 -13.98
C ARG A 70 4.22 32.12 -15.49
N LEU A 71 4.36 31.04 -16.25
CA LEU A 71 4.14 31.02 -17.70
C LEU A 71 2.66 30.85 -18.07
N GLU A 72 1.85 30.28 -17.17
CA GLU A 72 0.41 30.11 -17.33
C GLU A 72 -0.43 31.30 -16.81
N ALA A 73 0.22 32.30 -16.18
CA ALA A 73 -0.39 33.52 -15.64
C ALA A 73 -0.21 34.72 -16.58
#